data_AF-A0A351QB34-F1
#
_entry.id   AF-A0A351QB34-F1
#
_cell.length_a   1.000
_cell.length_b   1.000
_cell.length_c   1.000
_cell.angle_alpha   90.00
_cell.angle_beta   90.00
_cell.angle_gamma   90.00
#
_symmetry.space_group_name_H-M   'P 1'
#
loop_
_entity.id
_entity.type
_entity.pdbx_description
1 polymer ?
#
loop_
_entity_poly.entity_id
_entity_poly.type
_entity_poly.pdbx_seq_one_letter_code
_entity_poly.pdbx_strand_id
1 'polypeptide(L)'
;MKKMILSLCAGAFLACGSAFAMRTPVEFFNNGIKIAGMLYIPDDYMGDKKLSGIVVCHPAGGVKEQTSGRYSEELSKKGFATLTFDAARQGES
;
A
#
# COMPACT_ATOMS: atom_id res chain seq x y z
N MET A 1 -33.49 -0.49 1.40
CA MET A 1 -32.98 -1.87 1.16
C MET A 1 -31.69 -1.67 0.37
N LYS A 2 -30.46 -1.84 0.86
CA LYS A 2 -29.83 -2.87 1.69
C LYS A 2 -28.74 -2.15 2.51
N LYS A 3 -28.77 -2.25 3.84
CA LYS A 3 -27.72 -1.74 4.74
C LYS A 3 -26.62 -2.79 4.80
N MET A 4 -25.40 -2.45 4.42
CA MET A 4 -24.23 -3.33 4.54
C MET A 4 -23.50 -2.97 5.83
N ILE A 5 -23.83 -3.70 6.90
CA ILE A 5 -23.17 -3.63 8.19
C ILE A 5 -21.94 -4.53 8.10
N LEU A 6 -20.74 -3.94 8.17
CA LEU A 6 -19.52 -4.69 8.45
C LEU A 6 -19.29 -4.64 9.96
N SER A 7 -19.61 -5.75 10.62
CA SER A 7 -19.40 -5.97 12.06
C SER A 7 -17.92 -6.19 12.33
N LEU A 8 -17.29 -5.25 13.03
CA LEU A 8 -15.93 -5.36 13.55
C LEU A 8 -15.94 -6.39 14.71
N CYS A 9 -15.33 -7.55 14.50
CA CYS A 9 -15.08 -8.48 15.60
C CYS A 9 -13.75 -8.09 16.25
N ALA A 10 -13.83 -7.38 17.37
CA ALA A 10 -12.68 -7.06 18.22
C ALA A 10 -12.19 -8.35 18.90
N GLY A 11 -11.23 -9.03 18.27
CA GLY A 11 -10.45 -10.10 18.88
C GLY A 11 -9.07 -9.58 19.22
N ALA A 12 -8.73 -9.59 20.50
CA ALA A 12 -7.45 -9.15 21.04
C ALA A 12 -6.25 -9.80 20.32
N PHE A 13 -5.42 -8.97 19.68
CA PHE A 13 -4.07 -9.35 19.24
C PHE A 13 -3.06 -8.58 20.07
N LEU A 14 -2.70 -9.16 21.22
CA LEU A 14 -1.49 -8.82 21.95
C LEU A 14 -0.40 -9.77 21.44
N ALA A 15 0.41 -9.31 20.48
CA ALA A 15 1.67 -9.95 20.12
C ALA A 15 2.64 -8.95 19.46
N CYS A 16 3.59 -8.49 20.27
CA CYS A 16 5.02 -8.54 19.97
C CYS A 16 5.51 -8.14 18.54
N GLY A 17 6.04 -6.92 18.42
CA GLY A 17 7.44 -6.75 17.99
C GLY A 17 7.83 -6.93 16.52
N SER A 18 6.90 -7.05 15.57
CA SER A 18 7.23 -6.93 14.14
C SER A 18 6.13 -6.18 13.38
N ALA A 19 6.36 -4.89 13.11
CA ALA A 19 5.49 -4.06 12.28
C ALA A 19 5.62 -4.50 10.82
N PHE A 20 4.74 -5.39 10.38
CA PHE A 20 4.66 -5.86 9.00
C PHE A 20 3.59 -5.07 8.26
N ALA A 21 4.00 -3.93 7.68
CA ALA A 21 3.09 -3.02 6.98
C ALA A 21 2.14 -3.77 6.05
N MET A 22 0.84 -3.55 6.21
CA MET A 22 -0.20 -4.08 5.34
C MET A 22 0.07 -3.67 3.89
N ARG A 23 0.46 -4.64 3.06
CA ARG A 23 0.70 -4.48 1.62
C ARG A 23 -0.48 -5.04 0.83
N THR A 24 -1.06 -4.25 -0.06
CA THR A 24 -2.19 -4.65 -0.90
C THR A 24 -1.88 -4.41 -2.38
N PRO A 25 -2.02 -5.43 -3.25
CA PRO A 25 -1.96 -5.22 -4.69
C PRO A 25 -3.11 -4.33 -5.14
N VAL A 26 -2.79 -3.36 -6.01
CA VAL A 26 -3.78 -2.46 -6.59
C VAL A 26 -3.53 -2.31 -8.09
N GLU A 27 -4.60 -2.10 -8.85
CA GLU A 27 -4.53 -1.80 -10.27
C GLU A 27 -5.33 -0.53 -10.58
N PHE A 28 -4.82 0.30 -11.47
CA PHE A 28 -5.53 1.50 -11.95
C PHE A 28 -5.17 1.81 -13.39
N PHE A 29 -5.99 2.60 -14.09
CA PHE A 29 -5.70 2.99 -15.47
C PHE A 29 -4.96 4.32 -15.55
N ASN A 30 -3.93 4.37 -16.39
CA ASN A 30 -3.24 5.60 -16.81
C ASN A 30 -3.16 5.63 -18.34
N ASN A 31 -3.83 6.59 -18.97
CA ASN A 31 -3.86 6.75 -20.44
C ASN A 31 -4.17 5.45 -21.22
N GLY A 32 -5.13 4.66 -20.73
CA GLY A 32 -5.54 3.39 -21.34
C GLY A 32 -4.61 2.20 -21.06
N ILE A 33 -3.55 2.39 -20.28
CA ILE A 33 -2.65 1.32 -19.82
C ILE A 33 -3.02 0.95 -18.38
N LYS A 34 -3.11 -0.34 -18.10
CA LYS A 34 -3.39 -0.84 -16.75
C LYS A 34 -2.09 -0.85 -15.96
N ILE A 35 -2.03 -0.07 -14.89
CA ILE A 35 -0.86 0.07 -14.04
C ILE A 35 -0.98 -0.84 -12.83
N ALA A 36 0.01 -1.71 -12.63
CA ALA A 36 0.16 -2.54 -11.45
C ALA A 36 0.88 -1.78 -10.33
N GLY A 37 0.31 -1.80 -9.13
CA GLY A 37 0.84 -1.11 -7.97
C GLY A 37 0.70 -1.89 -6.67
N MET A 38 1.35 -1.37 -5.64
CA MET A 38 1.34 -1.89 -4.28
C MET A 38 1.13 -0.75 -3.32
N LEU A 39 0.01 -0.82 -2.60
CA LEU A 39 -0.36 0.11 -1.55
C LEU A 39 0.14 -0.44 -0.22
N TYR A 40 0.76 0.42 0.59
CA TYR A 40 1.21 0.11 1.93
C TYR A 40 0.51 1.05 2.90
N ILE A 41 -0.14 0.46 3.90
CA ILE A 41 -0.82 1.19 4.97
C ILE A 41 -0.14 0.82 6.30
N PRO A 42 0.10 1.78 7.20
CA PRO A 42 0.61 1.48 8.54
C PRO A 42 -0.31 0.50 9.28
N ASP A 43 0.26 -0.49 9.98
CA ASP A 43 -0.53 -1.55 10.64
C ASP A 43 -1.39 -1.05 11.80
N ASP A 44 -0.97 0.05 12.41
CA ASP A 44 -1.65 0.73 13.50
C ASP A 44 -2.73 1.71 13.00
N TYR A 45 -2.97 1.78 11.69
CA TYR A 45 -3.98 2.65 11.12
C TYR A 45 -5.40 2.11 11.32
N MET A 46 -6.20 2.84 12.11
CA MET A 46 -7.57 2.45 12.47
C MET A 46 -8.67 3.16 11.64
N GLY A 47 -8.30 3.95 10.63
CA GLY A 47 -9.28 4.59 9.73
C GLY A 47 -9.94 5.87 10.24
N ASP A 48 -9.54 6.37 11.40
CA ASP A 48 -10.13 7.53 12.08
C ASP A 48 -9.50 8.87 11.66
N LYS A 49 -8.28 8.84 11.10
CA LYS A 49 -7.51 10.02 10.70
C LYS A 49 -7.10 9.95 9.23
N LYS A 50 -6.90 11.09 8.57
CA LYS A 50 -6.31 11.09 7.22
C LYS A 50 -4.81 10.79 7.32
N LEU A 51 -4.34 9.82 6.54
CA LEU A 51 -2.91 9.57 6.39
C LEU A 51 -2.28 10.53 5.37
N SER A 52 -1.04 10.91 5.63
CA SER A 52 -0.19 11.55 4.62
C SER A 52 0.26 10.50 3.61
N GLY A 53 0.04 10.77 2.32
CA GLY A 53 0.36 9.86 1.22
C GLY A 53 1.72 10.18 0.59
N ILE A 54 2.54 9.16 0.32
CA ILE A 54 3.78 9.28 -0.45
C ILE A 54 3.76 8.30 -1.61
N VAL A 55 3.99 8.78 -2.83
CA VAL A 55 4.18 7.93 -4.01
C VAL A 55 5.67 7.73 -4.23
N VAL A 56 6.11 6.48 -4.33
CA VAL A 56 7.51 6.10 -4.52
C VAL A 56 7.67 5.49 -5.92
N CYS A 57 8.40 6.18 -6.77
CA CYS A 57 8.73 5.70 -8.12
C CYS A 57 10.00 4.82 -8.06
N HIS A 58 10.03 3.76 -8.88
CA HIS A 58 11.25 2.98 -9.07
C HIS A 58 12.26 3.72 -9.97
N PRO A 59 13.57 3.46 -9.82
CA PRO A 59 14.58 3.94 -10.77
C PRO A 59 14.32 3.45 -12.20
N ALA A 60 14.98 4.09 -13.18
CA ALA A 60 14.87 3.68 -14.59
C ALA A 60 15.25 2.21 -14.79
N GLY A 61 14.35 1.43 -15.40
CA GLY A 61 14.51 -0.02 -15.61
C GLY A 61 14.24 -0.89 -14.37
N GLY A 62 13.84 -0.29 -13.24
CA GLY A 62 13.41 -1.03 -12.06
C GLY A 62 11.94 -1.45 -12.11
N VAL A 63 11.49 -2.13 -11.04
CA VAL A 63 10.09 -2.52 -10.81
C VAL A 63 9.70 -2.32 -9.34
N LYS A 64 8.40 -2.32 -9.06
CA LYS A 64 7.81 -2.04 -7.75
C LYS A 64 8.25 -3.02 -6.65
N GLU A 65 8.71 -4.22 -6.99
CA GLU A 65 9.24 -5.23 -6.05
C GLU A 65 10.67 -4.93 -5.58
N GLN A 66 11.38 -4.01 -6.22
CA GLN A 66 12.78 -3.71 -5.91
C GLN A 66 12.88 -2.56 -4.88
N THR A 67 13.81 -1.63 -5.10
CA THR A 67 14.12 -0.55 -4.16
C THR A 67 12.89 0.30 -3.81
N SER A 68 12.00 0.61 -4.76
CA SER A 68 10.82 1.43 -4.46
C SER A 68 9.86 0.75 -3.48
N GLY A 69 9.61 -0.56 -3.63
CA GLY A 69 8.80 -1.33 -2.69
C GLY A 69 9.40 -1.35 -1.28
N ARG A 70 10.72 -1.48 -1.18
CA ARG A 70 11.43 -1.42 0.11
C ARG A 70 11.28 -0.06 0.78
N TYR A 71 11.44 1.04 0.02
CA TYR A 71 11.23 2.39 0.56
C TYR A 71 9.79 2.63 0.98
N SER A 72 8.81 2.18 0.19
CA SER A 72 7.39 2.26 0.53
C SER A 72 7.08 1.58 1.86
N GLU A 73 7.63 0.38 2.07
CA GLU A 73 7.48 -0.38 3.31
C GLU A 73 8.12 0.33 4.53
N GLU A 74 9.33 0.88 4.36
CA GLU A 74 10.00 1.60 5.46
C GLU A 74 9.34 2.94 5.78
N LEU A 75 8.74 3.60 4.79
CA LEU A 75 7.96 4.81 5.01
C LEU A 75 6.60 4.52 5.66
N SER A 76 5.95 3.39 5.34
CA SER A 76 4.70 3.03 6.00
C SER A 76 4.89 2.67 7.46
N LYS A 77 6.01 2.03 7.81
CA LYS A 77 6.43 1.85 9.22
C LYS A 77 6.64 3.17 9.98
N LYS A 78 6.79 4.30 9.28
CA LYS A 78 6.90 5.65 9.85
C LYS A 78 5.56 6.41 9.86
N GLY A 79 4.44 5.76 9.56
CA GLY A 79 3.10 6.33 9.64
C GLY A 79 2.58 6.98 8.36
N PHE A 80 3.25 6.76 7.21
CA PHE A 80 2.77 7.25 5.91
C PHE A 80 1.97 6.17 5.17
N ALA A 81 0.91 6.56 4.47
CA ALA A 81 0.37 5.70 3.42
C ALA A 81 1.30 5.79 2.22
N THR A 82 1.77 4.69 1.67
CA THR A 82 2.68 4.74 0.51
C THR A 82 2.19 3.90 -0.66
N LEU A 83 2.48 4.36 -1.86
CA LEU A 83 2.14 3.67 -3.10
C LEU A 83 3.39 3.57 -3.97
N THR A 84 3.75 2.36 -4.37
CA THR A 84 4.69 2.13 -5.49
C THR A 84 3.93 1.49 -6.64
N PHE A 85 4.38 1.72 -7.86
CA PHE A 85 3.77 1.15 -9.05
C PHE A 85 4.82 0.90 -10.13
N ASP A 86 4.53 0.01 -11.06
CA ASP A 86 5.35 -0.20 -12.23
C ASP A 86 5.00 0.85 -13.28
N ALA A 87 6.01 1.55 -13.81
CA ALA A 87 5.81 2.51 -14.89
C ALA A 87 5.13 1.87 -16.10
N ALA A 88 4.42 2.67 -16.90
CA ALA A 88 3.68 2.16 -18.05
C ALA A 88 4.58 1.33 -19.00
N ARG A 89 4.11 0.13 -19.38
CA ARG A 89 4.84 -0.84 -20.22
C ARG A 89 6.11 -1.41 -19.58
N GLN A 90 6.17 -1.44 -18.25
CA GLN A 90 7.28 -2.02 -17.47
C GLN A 90 6.69 -2.92 -16.37
N GLY A 91 7.46 -3.89 -15.89
CA GLY A 91 7.01 -4.80 -14.84
C GLY A 91 5.70 -5.50 -15.19
N GLU A 92 4.69 -5.35 -14.33
CA GLU A 92 3.35 -5.91 -14.51
C GLU A 92 2.33 -4.92 -15.12
N SER A 93 2.79 -3.75 -15.59
CA SER A 93 2.00 -2.67 -16.22
C SER A 93 2.05 -2.65 -17.75
#